data_AF-C4XIY8-F1
#
_entry.id   AF-C4XIY8-F1
#
_cell.length_a   1.000
_cell.length_b   1.000
_cell.length_c   1.000
_cell.angle_alpha   90.00
_cell.angle_beta   90.00
_cell.angle_gamma   90.00
#
_symmetry.space_group_name_H-M   'P 1'
#
loop_
_entity.id
_entity.type
_entity.pdbx_description
1 polymer ?
#
loop_
_entity_poly.entity_id
_entity_poly.type
_entity_poly.pdbx_seq_one_letter_code
_entity_poly.pdbx_strand_id
1 'polypeptide(L)'
;MARILQFEPRRQVVRPHRETLDTALSPKRPHISDRDLWTRDYRETDNIVYAIMKIKEILDYHLYYDDVWPYLLLSFMESVHTSRQGGGEDLPATGASLKDYVLSAVTADNKRDLSMVLLLADLIEKSPTYRGTSSSP
;
A
#
# COMPACT_ATOMS: atom_id res chain seq x y z
N MET A 1 12.22 -4.51 62.27
CA MET A 1 12.97 -4.49 61.00
C MET A 1 11.97 -4.64 59.86
N ALA A 2 11.66 -3.55 59.14
CA ALA A 2 10.69 -3.57 58.04
C ALA A 2 11.42 -3.75 56.70
N ARG A 3 11.04 -4.76 55.93
CA ARG A 3 11.66 -5.11 54.64
C ARG A 3 10.81 -4.48 53.52
N ILE A 4 11.35 -3.47 52.84
CA ILE A 4 10.70 -2.81 51.72
C ILE A 4 10.76 -3.76 50.51
N LEU A 5 9.61 -4.22 50.05
CA LEU A 5 9.48 -5.00 48.81
C LEU A 5 9.69 -4.04 47.63
N GLN A 6 10.84 -4.15 46.97
CA GLN A 6 11.11 -3.44 45.73
C GLN A 6 10.32 -4.12 44.60
N PHE A 7 9.31 -3.44 44.08
CA PHE A 7 8.64 -3.84 42.86
C PHE A 7 9.50 -3.41 41.66
N GLU A 8 10.10 -4.38 40.97
CA GLU A 8 10.67 -4.14 39.65
C GLU A 8 9.53 -3.80 38.67
N PRO A 9 9.65 -2.71 37.88
CA PRO A 9 8.69 -2.42 36.84
C PRO A 9 8.84 -3.49 35.75
N ARG A 10 7.91 -4.45 35.74
CA ARG A 10 7.75 -5.41 34.65
C ARG A 10 7.57 -4.60 33.36
N ARG A 11 8.60 -4.53 32.51
CA ARG A 11 8.47 -4.02 31.14
C ARG A 11 7.33 -4.80 30.49
N GLN A 12 6.14 -4.18 30.42
CA GLN A 12 5.09 -4.67 29.57
C GLN A 12 5.64 -4.55 28.16
N VAL A 13 5.99 -5.68 27.58
CA VAL A 13 6.15 -5.78 26.14
C VAL A 13 4.79 -5.39 25.59
N VAL A 14 4.66 -4.14 25.13
CA VAL A 14 3.48 -3.67 24.40
C VAL A 14 3.47 -4.50 23.12
N ARG A 15 2.82 -5.66 23.21
CA ARG A 15 2.47 -6.43 22.02
C ARG A 15 1.52 -5.54 21.23
N PRO A 16 1.76 -5.34 19.93
CA PRO A 16 0.84 -4.57 19.12
C PRO A 16 -0.56 -5.18 19.29
N HIS A 17 -1.56 -4.32 19.48
CA HIS A 17 -2.96 -4.64 19.80
C HIS A 17 -3.62 -5.70 18.87
N ARG A 18 -2.94 -6.05 17.78
CA ARG A 18 -3.37 -6.98 16.73
C ARG A 18 -3.16 -8.46 17.06
N GLU A 19 -2.14 -8.84 17.85
CA GLU A 19 -1.92 -10.27 18.21
C GLU A 19 -3.12 -10.87 18.96
N THR A 20 -3.98 -10.03 19.56
CA THR A 20 -5.19 -10.44 20.29
C THR A 20 -6.42 -10.68 19.42
N LEU A 21 -6.39 -10.39 18.11
CA LEU A 21 -7.54 -10.52 17.21
C LEU A 21 -7.28 -11.43 15.99
N ASP A 22 -6.11 -12.08 15.91
CA ASP A 22 -5.76 -12.98 14.82
C ASP A 22 -6.66 -14.22 14.79
N THR A 23 -7.73 -14.12 14.00
CA THR A 23 -8.59 -15.24 13.64
C THR A 23 -7.94 -15.98 12.46
N ALA A 24 -8.27 -17.25 12.21
CA ALA A 24 -7.75 -18.01 11.06
C ALA A 24 -8.01 -17.36 9.67
N LEU A 25 -8.86 -16.33 9.63
CA LEU A 25 -9.20 -15.53 8.45
C LEU A 25 -8.43 -14.19 8.37
N SER A 26 -7.59 -13.87 9.36
CA SER A 26 -6.78 -12.64 9.32
C SER A 26 -5.81 -12.70 8.13
N PRO A 27 -5.80 -11.67 7.27
CA PRO A 27 -4.89 -11.62 6.13
C PRO A 27 -3.43 -11.71 6.57
N LYS A 28 -2.61 -12.38 5.75
CA LYS A 28 -1.17 -12.53 6.02
C LYS A 28 -0.47 -11.19 5.84
N ARG A 29 0.56 -10.94 6.65
CA ARG A 29 1.40 -9.76 6.52
C ARG A 29 2.01 -9.71 5.10
N PRO A 30 1.89 -8.57 4.38
CA PRO A 30 2.40 -8.47 3.02
C PRO A 30 3.92 -8.62 3.02
N HIS A 31 4.44 -9.38 2.06
CA HIS A 31 5.87 -9.44 1.79
C HIS A 31 6.22 -8.35 0.78
N ILE A 32 6.87 -7.29 1.26
CA ILE A 32 7.31 -6.14 0.48
C ILE A 32 8.84 -6.16 0.40
N SER A 33 9.36 -6.29 -0.82
CA SER A 33 10.79 -6.20 -1.12
C SER A 33 11.02 -4.89 -1.87
N ASP A 34 11.64 -3.91 -1.20
CA ASP A 34 11.92 -2.60 -1.80
C ASP A 34 12.72 -2.75 -3.11
N ARG A 35 13.66 -3.71 -3.16
CA ARG A 35 14.43 -4.03 -4.36
C ARG A 35 13.52 -4.40 -5.54
N ASP A 36 12.55 -5.27 -5.32
CA ASP A 36 11.67 -5.75 -6.39
C ASP A 36 10.72 -4.66 -6.90
N LEU A 37 10.42 -3.66 -6.05
CA LEU A 37 9.60 -2.52 -6.44
C LEU A 37 10.38 -1.54 -7.32
N TRP A 38 11.67 -1.32 -7.05
CA TRP A 38 12.48 -0.35 -7.80
C TRP A 38 13.03 -0.89 -9.13
N THR A 39 13.19 -2.20 -9.27
CA THR A 39 13.80 -2.80 -10.49
C THR A 39 12.81 -3.08 -11.62
N ARG A 40 11.51 -2.84 -11.41
CA ARG A 40 10.45 -3.15 -12.39
C ARG A 40 10.16 -1.96 -13.30
N ASP A 41 9.89 -2.24 -14.57
CA ASP A 41 9.39 -1.24 -15.52
C ASP A 41 7.85 -1.21 -15.47
N TYR A 42 7.29 -0.21 -14.80
CA TYR A 42 5.84 -0.01 -14.68
C TYR A 42 5.16 0.47 -15.98
N ARG A 43 5.86 0.47 -17.11
CA ARG A 43 5.27 0.60 -18.45
C ARG A 43 4.76 -0.75 -18.97
N GLU A 44 5.29 -1.85 -18.46
CA GLU A 44 4.87 -3.21 -18.80
C GLU A 44 3.61 -3.59 -18.02
N THR A 45 2.66 -4.22 -18.71
CA THR A 45 1.37 -4.62 -18.12
C THR A 45 1.57 -5.56 -16.93
N ASP A 46 2.50 -6.51 -17.02
CA ASP A 46 2.75 -7.48 -15.95
C ASP A 46 3.25 -6.81 -14.65
N ASN A 47 4.08 -5.76 -14.79
CA ASN A 47 4.59 -5.00 -13.64
C ASN A 47 3.53 -4.09 -13.02
N ILE A 48 2.61 -3.56 -13.83
CA ILE A 48 1.43 -2.82 -13.34
C ILE A 48 0.51 -3.76 -12.55
N VAL A 49 0.18 -4.94 -13.12
CA VAL A 49 -0.65 -5.93 -12.44
C VAL A 49 0.01 -6.38 -11.13
N TYR A 50 1.32 -6.62 -11.15
CA TYR A 50 2.08 -6.92 -9.94
C TYR A 50 1.93 -5.81 -8.87
N ALA A 51 2.08 -4.54 -9.25
CA ALA A 51 1.89 -3.43 -8.30
C ALA A 51 0.46 -3.36 -7.76
N ILE A 52 -0.57 -3.54 -8.59
CA ILE A 52 -1.98 -3.58 -8.17
C ILE A 52 -2.21 -4.72 -7.17
N MET A 53 -1.66 -5.91 -7.44
CA MET A 53 -1.74 -7.05 -6.52
C MET A 53 -1.04 -6.75 -5.19
N LYS A 54 0.09 -6.04 -5.21
CA LYS A 54 0.77 -5.60 -3.98
C LYS A 54 -0.01 -4.56 -3.21
N ILE A 55 -0.63 -3.60 -3.88
CA ILE A 55 -1.56 -2.65 -3.26
C ILE A 55 -2.69 -3.42 -2.58
N LYS A 56 -3.32 -4.37 -3.28
CA LYS A 56 -4.37 -5.23 -2.71
C LYS A 56 -3.89 -5.98 -1.46
N GLU A 57 -2.73 -6.63 -1.51
CA GLU A 57 -2.18 -7.37 -0.35
C GLU A 57 -1.99 -6.46 0.89
N ILE A 58 -1.50 -5.23 0.68
CA ILE A 58 -1.27 -4.27 1.75
C ILE A 58 -2.59 -3.76 2.34
N LEU A 59 -3.53 -3.38 1.50
CA LEU A 59 -4.83 -2.86 1.93
C LEU A 59 -5.66 -3.97 2.61
N ASP A 60 -5.67 -5.18 2.06
CA ASP A 60 -6.31 -6.34 2.67
C ASP A 60 -5.73 -6.60 4.07
N TYR A 61 -4.41 -6.49 4.26
CA TYR A 61 -3.79 -6.65 5.57
C TYR A 61 -4.15 -5.52 6.55
N HIS A 62 -4.08 -4.24 6.16
CA HIS A 62 -4.26 -3.14 7.11
C HIS A 62 -5.71 -2.69 7.29
N LEU A 63 -6.55 -2.90 6.28
CA LEU A 63 -7.91 -2.38 6.16
C LEU A 63 -8.92 -3.53 5.92
N TYR A 64 -8.64 -4.71 6.46
CA TYR A 64 -9.45 -5.93 6.28
C TYR A 64 -10.95 -5.76 6.56
N TYR A 65 -11.31 -4.89 7.51
CA TYR A 65 -12.70 -4.64 7.89
C TYR A 65 -13.41 -3.56 7.05
N ASP A 66 -12.68 -2.91 6.15
CA ASP A 66 -13.19 -1.82 5.33
C ASP A 66 -13.51 -2.34 3.92
N ASP A 67 -14.69 -2.00 3.40
CA ASP A 67 -15.24 -2.42 2.13
C ASP A 67 -15.17 -1.33 1.04
N VAL A 68 -14.60 -0.17 1.35
CA VAL A 68 -14.48 0.96 0.42
C VAL A 68 -13.31 0.77 -0.54
N TRP A 69 -12.15 0.35 -0.02
CA TRP A 69 -10.91 0.24 -0.80
C TRP A 69 -10.97 -0.73 -1.99
N PRO A 70 -11.70 -1.87 -1.96
CA PRO A 70 -11.77 -2.77 -3.11
C PRO A 70 -12.39 -2.10 -4.34
N TYR A 71 -13.42 -1.27 -4.14
CA TYR A 71 -14.04 -0.51 -5.21
C TYR A 71 -13.07 0.53 -5.78
N LEU A 72 -12.39 1.30 -4.92
CA LEU A 72 -11.42 2.30 -5.35
C LEU A 72 -10.26 1.68 -6.14
N LEU A 73 -9.76 0.53 -5.70
CA LEU A 73 -8.70 -0.20 -6.40
C LEU A 73 -9.17 -0.73 -7.75
N LEU A 74 -10.41 -1.23 -7.83
CA LEU A 74 -11.01 -1.68 -9.09
C LEU A 74 -11.17 -0.53 -10.09
N SER A 75 -11.71 0.61 -9.66
CA SER A 75 -11.85 1.80 -10.50
C SER A 75 -10.49 2.33 -10.97
N PHE A 76 -9.48 2.30 -10.11
CA PHE A 76 -8.11 2.64 -10.49
C PHE A 76 -7.54 1.66 -11.53
N MET A 77 -7.75 0.35 -11.37
CA MET A 77 -7.31 -0.64 -12.36
C MET A 77 -7.99 -0.44 -13.72
N GLU A 78 -9.28 -0.13 -13.73
CA GLU A 78 -10.04 0.15 -14.95
C GLU A 78 -9.51 1.39 -15.67
N SER A 79 -9.25 2.48 -14.94
CA SER A 79 -8.70 3.71 -15.54
C SER A 79 -7.28 3.52 -16.05
N VAL A 80 -6.44 2.74 -15.37
CA VAL A 80 -5.11 2.34 -15.84
C VAL A 80 -5.21 1.57 -17.16
N HIS A 81 -6.15 0.62 -17.25
CA HIS A 81 -6.39 -0.14 -18.47
C HIS A 81 -6.86 0.76 -19.62
N THR A 82 -7.86 1.62 -19.38
CA THR A 82 -8.42 2.55 -20.38
C THR A 82 -7.38 3.58 -20.84
N SER A 83 -6.53 4.07 -19.94
CA SER A 83 -5.45 5.01 -20.27
C SER A 83 -4.46 4.44 -21.27
N ARG A 84 -4.15 3.15 -21.16
CA ARG A 84 -3.28 2.46 -22.11
C ARG A 84 -3.92 2.25 -23.48
N GLN A 85 -5.25 2.29 -23.57
CA GLN A 85 -6.00 2.22 -24.83
C GLN A 85 -6.24 3.60 -25.46
N GLY A 86 -5.75 4.68 -24.85
CA GLY A 86 -5.86 6.05 -25.36
C GLY A 86 -7.06 6.85 -24.85
N GLY A 87 -7.82 6.34 -23.87
CA GLY A 87 -8.99 7.01 -23.27
C GLY A 87 -8.79 7.54 -21.85
N GLY A 88 -7.53 7.76 -21.43
CA GLY A 88 -7.10 7.83 -20.02
C GLY A 88 -7.38 9.09 -19.20
N GLU A 89 -8.44 9.83 -19.46
CA GLU A 89 -8.71 11.09 -18.74
C GLU A 89 -9.03 10.86 -17.25
N ASP A 90 -9.53 9.67 -16.88
CA ASP A 90 -9.98 9.36 -15.52
C ASP A 90 -8.88 8.83 -14.59
N LEU A 91 -7.68 8.52 -15.11
CA LEU A 91 -6.59 7.96 -14.31
C LEU A 91 -6.16 8.87 -13.15
N PRO A 92 -5.96 10.19 -13.35
CA PRO A 92 -5.64 11.10 -12.25
C PRO A 92 -6.74 11.16 -11.18
N ALA A 93 -8.02 11.12 -11.57
CA ALA A 93 -9.15 11.24 -10.66
C ALA A 93 -9.36 9.98 -9.80
N THR A 94 -9.31 8.81 -10.43
CA THR A 94 -9.40 7.51 -9.74
C THR A 94 -8.18 7.27 -8.86
N GLY A 95 -6.99 7.63 -9.33
CA GLY A 95 -5.76 7.59 -8.55
C GLY A 95 -5.78 8.51 -7.34
N ALA A 96 -6.28 9.75 -7.49
CA ALA A 96 -6.47 10.67 -6.38
C ALA A 96 -7.43 10.10 -5.32
N SER A 97 -8.60 9.58 -5.74
CA SER A 97 -9.58 8.97 -4.83
C SER A 97 -8.96 7.83 -4.00
N LEU A 98 -8.19 6.95 -4.63
CA LEU A 98 -7.50 5.87 -3.93
C LEU A 98 -6.45 6.41 -2.94
N LYS A 99 -5.62 7.36 -3.37
CA LYS A 99 -4.56 7.94 -2.53
C LYS A 99 -5.12 8.71 -1.33
N ASP A 100 -6.19 9.48 -1.51
CA ASP A 100 -6.84 10.25 -0.45
C ASP A 100 -7.43 9.31 0.62
N TYR A 101 -8.10 8.25 0.18
CA TYR A 101 -8.59 7.22 1.08
C TYR A 101 -7.43 6.56 1.86
N VAL A 102 -6.36 6.16 1.17
CA VAL A 102 -5.18 5.55 1.82
C VAL A 102 -4.56 6.51 2.84
N LEU A 103 -4.40 7.79 2.49
CA LEU A 103 -3.88 8.83 3.39
C LEU A 103 -4.74 8.98 4.65
N SER A 104 -6.08 8.92 4.51
CA SER A 104 -7.01 9.00 5.65
C SER A 104 -6.88 7.81 6.61
N ALA A 105 -6.41 6.67 6.12
CA ALA A 105 -6.25 5.44 6.89
C ALA A 105 -4.84 5.27 7.50
N VAL A 106 -3.94 6.24 7.28
CA VAL A 106 -2.57 6.21 7.83
C VAL A 106 -2.58 6.40 9.34
N THR A 107 -1.94 5.46 10.01
CA THR A 107 -1.64 5.45 11.45
C THR A 107 -0.14 5.30 11.65
N ALA A 108 0.35 5.51 12.87
CA ALA A 108 1.77 5.33 13.19
C ALA A 108 2.25 3.89 12.90
N ASP A 109 1.38 2.90 13.07
CA ASP A 109 1.71 1.48 12.96
C ASP A 109 1.74 0.97 11.50
N ASN A 110 0.89 1.53 10.63
CA ASN A 110 0.78 1.10 9.23
C ASN A 110 1.46 2.06 8.23
N LYS A 111 2.01 3.18 8.71
CA LYS A 111 2.56 4.27 7.88
C LYS A 111 3.51 3.78 6.79
N ARG A 112 4.43 2.87 7.12
CA ARG A 112 5.42 2.35 6.15
C ARG A 112 4.72 1.67 4.97
N ASP A 113 3.79 0.79 5.25
CA ASP A 113 3.15 -0.04 4.24
C ASP A 113 2.16 0.79 3.41
N LEU A 114 1.38 1.68 4.06
CA LEU A 114 0.47 2.58 3.32
C LEU A 114 1.22 3.63 2.50
N SER A 115 2.40 4.09 2.94
CA SER A 115 3.27 4.93 2.10
C SER A 115 3.71 4.20 0.83
N MET A 116 3.89 2.87 0.92
CA MET A 116 4.22 2.05 -0.24
C MET A 116 3.08 1.99 -1.26
N VAL A 117 1.83 1.93 -0.78
CA VAL A 117 0.65 2.00 -1.66
C VAL A 117 0.62 3.32 -2.43
N LEU A 118 0.89 4.43 -1.76
CA LEU A 118 0.94 5.75 -2.40
C LEU A 118 2.04 5.82 -3.46
N LEU A 119 3.22 5.27 -3.16
CA LEU A 119 4.34 5.20 -4.11
C LEU A 119 3.97 4.35 -5.34
N LEU A 120 3.37 3.18 -5.14
CA LEU A 120 2.99 2.29 -6.24
C LEU A 120 1.93 2.92 -7.14
N ALA A 121 0.92 3.58 -6.56
CA ALA A 121 -0.08 4.32 -7.32
C ALA A 121 0.56 5.44 -8.15
N ASP A 122 1.50 6.20 -7.56
CA ASP A 122 2.22 7.28 -8.24
C ASP A 122 3.12 6.76 -9.39
N LEU A 123 3.79 5.64 -9.18
CA LEU A 123 4.61 4.98 -10.22
C LEU A 123 3.76 4.54 -11.41
N ILE A 124 2.58 3.98 -11.16
CA ILE A 124 1.64 3.58 -12.22
C ILE A 124 1.11 4.82 -12.97
N GLU A 125 0.71 5.88 -12.26
CA GLU A 125 0.20 7.11 -12.88
C GLU A 125 1.24 7.80 -13.76
N LYS A 126 2.51 7.79 -13.36
CA LYS A 126 3.60 8.49 -14.06
C LYS A 126 4.28 7.66 -15.15
N SER A 127 4.11 6.33 -15.16
CA SER A 127 4.78 5.46 -16.13
C SER A 127 4.49 5.77 -17.61
N PRO A 128 3.29 6.21 -18.02
CA PRO A 128 3.03 6.57 -19.42
C PRO A 128 3.78 7.85 -19.87
N THR A 129 4.04 8.76 -18.92
CA THR A 129 4.51 10.12 -19.18
C THR A 129 6.04 10.24 -19.14
N TYR A 130 6.73 9.24 -18.59
CA TYR A 130 8.21 9.22 -18.52
C TYR A 130 8.81 8.86 -19.89
N ARG A 131 8.65 9.73 -20.89
CA ARG A 131 9.49 9.73 -22.10
C ARG A 131 10.89 10.17 -21.66
N GLY A 132 11.86 9.26 -21.80
CA GLY A 132 13.24 9.44 -21.37
C GLY A 132 13.81 10.80 -21.76
N THR A 133 14.25 11.56 -20.75
CA THR A 133 15.20 12.65 -20.93
C THR A 133 16.64 12.15 -21.05
N SER A 134 16.87 10.83 -21.09
CA SER A 134 18.15 10.23 -21.47
C SER A 134 18.23 10.00 -22.98
N SER A 135 17.99 11.06 -23.75
CA SER A 135 18.56 11.19 -25.09
C SER A 135 19.51 12.38 -25.05
N SER A 136 20.80 12.07 -25.00
CA SER A 136 21.90 13.01 -25.22
C SER A 136 23.10 12.22 -25.77
N PRO A 137 23.95 12.90 -26.55
CA PRO A 137 24.08 12.71 -28.00
C PRO A 137 25.09 11.63 -28.44
#